data_AF-A0A3D5JIV4-F1
#
_entry.id   AF-A0A3D5JIV4-F1
#
_cell.length_a   1.000
_cell.length_b   1.000
_cell.length_c   1.000
_cell.angle_alpha   90.00
_cell.angle_beta   90.00
_cell.angle_gamma   90.00
#
_symmetry.space_group_name_H-M   'P 1'
#
loop_
_entity.id
_entity.type
_entity.pdbx_description
1 polymer ?
#
loop_
_entity_poly.entity_id
_entity_poly.type
_entity_poly.pdbx_seq_one_letter_code
_entity_poly.pdbx_strand_id
1 'polypeptide(L)' 'MTPRPAAVVSFSGALLSDEGIAAETGHPSVLLVHGTDDQVVPFAMMQAANAALLAHDVSVRCVERPGLAHGIDPDALTA' A
#
# COMPACT_ATOMS: atom_id res chain seq x y z
N MET A 1 15.95 -19.34 10.55
CA MET A 1 15.09 -18.69 9.53
C MET A 1 14.78 -17.29 10.02
N THR A 2 15.03 -16.27 9.20
CA THR A 2 14.69 -14.88 9.56
C THR A 2 13.16 -14.77 9.63
N PRO A 3 12.59 -14.26 10.73
CA PRO A 3 11.14 -14.08 10.82
C PRO A 3 10.69 -13.12 9.72
N ARG A 4 9.60 -13.47 9.05
CA ARG A 4 8.98 -12.63 8.02
C ARG A 4 8.11 -11.56 8.69
N PRO A 5 7.95 -10.38 8.08
CA PRO A 5 6.97 -9.41 8.53
C PRO A 5 5.58 -10.04 8.55
N ALA A 6 4.77 -9.71 9.55
CA ALA A 6 3.36 -10.12 9.57
C ALA A 6 2.53 -9.34 8.55
N ALA A 7 2.87 -8.06 8.36
CA ALA A 7 2.20 -7.15 7.43
C ALA A 7 3.16 -6.06 6.95
N VAL A 8 2.79 -5.41 5.86
CA VAL A 8 3.37 -4.15 5.36
C VAL A 8 2.27 -3.09 5.38
N VAL A 9 2.57 -1.93 5.95
CA VAL A 9 1.68 -0.76 5.92
C VAL A 9 2.39 0.33 5.14
N SER A 10 1.78 0.80 4.06
CA SER A 10 2.30 1.88 3.22
C SER A 10 1.41 3.10 3.36
N PHE A 11 2.00 4.22 3.80
CA PHE A 11 1.34 5.52 3.83
C PHE A 11 1.85 6.37 2.68
N SER A 12 0.93 6.93 1.90
CA SER A 12 1.21 7.91 0.84
C SER A 12 2.27 7.44 -0.16
N GLY A 13 2.26 6.12 -0.46
CA GLY A 13 3.29 5.42 -1.23
C GLY A 13 2.87 5.03 -2.64
N ALA A 14 3.82 4.42 -3.37
CA ALA A 14 3.60 3.88 -4.71
C ALA A 14 4.38 2.56 -4.88
N LEU A 15 3.86 1.66 -5.71
CA LEU A 15 4.60 0.49 -6.19
C LEU A 15 5.28 0.86 -7.51
N LEU A 16 6.62 0.95 -7.49
CA LEU A 16 7.40 1.36 -8.67
C LEU A 16 7.66 0.21 -9.64
N SER A 17 7.70 -1.02 -9.14
CA SER A 17 7.92 -2.25 -9.89
C SER A 17 7.27 -3.41 -9.16
N ASP A 18 6.68 -4.33 -9.90
CA ASP A 18 6.16 -5.62 -9.44
C ASP A 18 7.13 -6.77 -9.73
N GLU A 19 8.33 -6.45 -10.26
CA GLU A 19 9.36 -7.43 -10.59
C GLU A 19 9.76 -8.22 -9.34
N GLY A 20 9.72 -9.55 -9.46
CA GLY A 20 10.12 -10.48 -8.41
C GLY A 20 9.03 -10.81 -7.40
N ILE A 21 7.86 -10.14 -7.41
CA ILE A 21 6.75 -10.50 -6.52
C ILE A 21 6.33 -11.95 -6.79
N ALA A 22 6.10 -12.33 -8.04
CA ALA A 22 5.72 -13.70 -8.41
C ALA A 22 6.80 -14.77 -8.15
N ALA A 23 8.07 -14.38 -7.95
CA ALA A 23 9.16 -15.30 -7.67
C ALA A 23 9.21 -15.74 -6.20
N GLU A 24 8.53 -15.00 -5.33
CA GLU A 24 8.46 -15.26 -3.89
C GLU A 24 7.11 -15.89 -3.53
N THR A 25 7.07 -16.58 -2.39
CA THR A 25 5.83 -17.15 -1.84
C THR A 25 5.61 -16.62 -0.43
N GLY A 26 4.38 -16.64 0.06
CA GLY A 26 4.08 -16.26 1.46
C GLY A 26 4.32 -14.77 1.72
N HIS A 27 3.76 -13.92 0.86
CA HIS A 27 3.79 -12.46 1.01
C HIS A 27 3.08 -12.03 2.30
N PRO A 28 3.61 -11.02 3.02
CA PRO A 28 2.89 -10.40 4.11
C PRO A 28 1.61 -9.74 3.58
N SER A 29 0.59 -9.63 4.44
CA SER A 29 -0.59 -8.82 4.12
C SER A 29 -0.21 -7.35 3.97
N VAL A 30 -0.86 -6.63 3.07
CA VAL A 30 -0.54 -5.23 2.76
C VAL A 30 -1.73 -4.32 3.10
N LEU A 31 -1.46 -3.22 3.79
CA LEU A 31 -2.39 -2.11 3.96
C LEU A 31 -1.82 -0.89 3.23
N LEU A 32 -2.59 -0.30 2.32
CA LEU A 32 -2.26 0.94 1.66
C LEU A 32 -3.18 2.05 2.18
N VAL A 33 -2.59 3.14 2.68
CA VAL A 33 -3.33 4.30 3.19
C VAL A 33 -2.85 5.54 2.45
N HIS A 34 -3.76 6.30 1.84
CA HIS A 34 -3.37 7.42 0.99
C HIS A 34 -4.35 8.59 1.06
N GLY A 35 -3.82 9.80 1.13
CA GLY A 35 -4.60 11.03 1.03
C GLY A 35 -5.15 11.26 -0.37
N THR A 36 -6.44 11.60 -0.49
CA THR A 36 -7.05 11.84 -1.81
C THR A 36 -6.51 13.09 -2.51
N ASP A 37 -5.95 14.02 -1.74
CA ASP A 37 -5.52 15.33 -2.22
C ASP A 37 -3.98 15.42 -2.30
N ASP A 38 -3.29 14.28 -2.21
CA ASP A 38 -1.84 14.20 -2.32
C ASP A 38 -1.34 14.67 -3.70
N GLN A 39 -0.57 15.76 -3.70
CA GLN A 39 0.06 16.35 -4.90
C GLN A 39 1.53 15.94 -5.08
N VAL A 40 2.11 15.20 -4.13
CA VAL A 40 3.51 14.74 -4.16
C VAL A 40 3.58 13.32 -4.73
N VAL A 41 2.78 12.41 -4.18
CA VAL A 41 2.56 11.06 -4.72
C VAL A 41 1.08 10.96 -5.06
N PRO A 42 0.67 11.10 -6.33
CA PRO A 42 -0.74 11.18 -6.68
C PRO A 42 -1.53 9.97 -6.16
N PHE A 43 -2.74 10.21 -5.62
CA PHE A 43 -3.62 9.19 -5.07
C PHE A 43 -3.84 7.96 -5.99
N ALA A 44 -3.85 8.18 -7.32
CA ALA A 44 -3.94 7.12 -8.33
C ALA A 44 -2.82 6.07 -8.22
N MET A 45 -1.67 6.41 -7.63
CA MET A 45 -0.57 5.47 -7.41
C MET A 45 -0.93 4.37 -6.40
N MET A 46 -1.77 4.67 -5.40
CA MET A 46 -2.31 3.65 -4.50
C MET A 46 -3.18 2.65 -5.26
N GLN A 47 -4.03 3.13 -6.17
CA GLN A 47 -4.90 2.28 -6.97
C GLN A 47 -4.11 1.37 -7.92
N ALA A 48 -3.06 1.92 -8.56
CA ALA A 48 -2.14 1.15 -9.39
C ALA A 48 -1.40 0.07 -8.58
N ALA A 49 -0.90 0.41 -7.39
CA ALA A 49 -0.25 -0.54 -6.49
C ALA A 49 -1.21 -1.66 -6.05
N ASN A 50 -2.44 -1.31 -5.68
CA ASN A 50 -3.47 -2.29 -5.32
C ASN A 50 -3.74 -3.28 -6.46
N ALA A 51 -3.91 -2.79 -7.68
CA ALA A 51 -4.16 -3.64 -8.84
C ALA A 51 -2.99 -4.61 -9.11
N ALA A 52 -1.75 -4.11 -9.07
CA ALA A 52 -0.56 -4.94 -9.26
C ALA A 52 -0.39 -6.00 -8.16
N LEU A 53 -0.58 -5.63 -6.89
CA LEU A 53 -0.50 -6.58 -5.77
C LEU A 53 -1.58 -7.67 -5.85
N LEU A 54 -2.82 -7.30 -6.19
CA LEU A 54 -3.90 -8.28 -6.40
C LEU A 54 -3.61 -9.22 -7.56
N ALA A 55 -2.97 -8.75 -8.63
CA ALA A 55 -2.59 -9.60 -9.77
C ALA A 55 -1.55 -10.68 -9.39
N HIS A 56 -0.86 -10.50 -8.26
CA HIS A 56 0.10 -11.45 -7.69
C HIS A 56 -0.44 -12.21 -6.47
N ASP A 57 -1.76 -12.26 -6.27
CA ASP A 57 -2.41 -12.93 -5.14
C ASP A 57 -1.96 -12.41 -3.75
N VAL A 58 -1.47 -11.18 -3.67
CA VAL A 58 -1.12 -10.54 -2.39
C VAL A 58 -2.41 -10.03 -1.72
N SER A 59 -2.60 -10.41 -0.45
CA SER A 59 -3.71 -9.88 0.36
C SER A 59 -3.51 -8.40 0.65
N VAL A 60 -4.25 -7.53 -0.04
CA VAL A 60 -4.14 -6.07 0.10
C VAL A 60 -5.47 -5.43 0.51
N ARG A 61 -5.41 -4.39 1.35
CA ARG A 61 -6.52 -3.50 1.70
C ARG A 61 -6.12 -2.05 1.42
N CYS A 62 -7.05 -1.25 0.93
CA CYS A 62 -6.87 0.19 0.75
C CYS A 62 -7.74 1.00 1.72
N VAL A 63 -7.20 2.10 2.21
CA VAL A 63 -7.90 3.08 3.05
C VAL A 63 -7.62 4.48 2.50
N GLU A 64 -8.65 5.10 1.96
CA GLU A 64 -8.58 6.47 1.48
C GLU A 64 -8.69 7.44 2.65
N ARG A 65 -7.97 8.55 2.60
CA ARG A 65 -8.08 9.65 3.57
C ARG A 65 -8.60 10.90 2.83
N PRO A 66 -9.93 11.11 2.78
CA PRO A 66 -10.52 12.22 2.05
C PRO A 66 -10.00 13.58 2.54
N GLY A 67 -9.56 14.42 1.61
CA GLY A 67 -9.05 15.77 1.88
C GLY A 67 -7.63 15.83 2.47
N LEU A 68 -6.99 14.67 2.72
CA LEU A 68 -5.62 14.63 3.21
C LEU A 68 -4.64 14.79 2.03
N ALA A 69 -3.64 15.65 2.21
CA ALA A 69 -2.52 15.82 1.27
C ALA A 69 -1.43 14.74 1.51
N HIS A 70 -0.16 15.05 1.21
CA HIS A 70 0.96 14.14 1.47
C HIS A 70 1.30 14.07 2.97
N GLY A 71 0.69 13.13 3.69
CA GLY A 71 0.91 12.99 5.13
C GLY A 71 0.25 11.78 5.76
N ILE A 72 0.27 11.74 7.09
CA ILE A 72 -0.37 10.70 7.91
C ILE A 72 -1.26 11.44 8.92
N ASP A 73 -2.56 11.16 8.92
CA ASP A 73 -3.48 11.72 9.91
C ASP A 73 -3.56 10.84 11.18
N PRO A 74 -4.13 11.34 12.29
CA PRO A 74 -4.22 10.58 13.53
C PRO A 74 -5.07 9.29 13.44
N ASP A 75 -6.05 9.26 12.54
CA ASP A 75 -6.96 8.12 12.35
C ASP A 75 -6.35 7.02 11.46
N ALA A 76 -5.32 7.37 10.68
CA ALA A 76 -4.66 6.46 9.76
C ALA A 76 -3.98 5.27 10.48
N LEU A 77 -3.77 5.37 11.81
CA LEU A 77 -3.21 4.34 12.67
C LEU A 77 -4.27 3.41 13.31
N THR A 78 -5.56 3.68 13.12
CA THR A 78 -6.68 2.89 13.69
C THR A 78 -7.52 2.15 12.64
N ALA A 79 -7.10 2.21 11.37
CA ALA A 79 -7.80 1.60 10.23
C ALA A 79 -7.70 0.07 10.14
#